data_AF-A0A523HKB2-F1
#
_entry.id   AF-A0A523HKB2-F1
#
_cell.length_a   1.000
_cell.length_b   1.000
_cell.length_c   1.000
_cell.angle_alpha   90.00
_cell.angle_beta   90.00
_cell.angle_gamma   90.00
#
_symmetry.space_group_name_H-M   'P 1'
#
loop_
_entity.id
_entity.type
_entity.pdbx_description
1 polymer ?
#
loop_
_entity_poly.entity_id
_entity_poly.type
_entity_poly.pdbx_seq_one_letter_code
_entity_poly.pdbx_strand_id
1 'polypeptide(L)'
;MAYAKIVEDNPLVIENPDQIEAGQKLLIRIAKGMPVSYTVKEGESLSKISNRFYGDPMKFKDIFLANQDTIEDPDIIRPGQVLKIFLTEN
;
A
#
# COMPACT_ATOMS: atom_id res chain seq x y z
N MET A 1 12.54 -2.89 16.29
CA MET A 1 13.17 -2.83 14.96
C MET A 1 12.28 -3.60 13.99
N ALA A 2 11.59 -2.95 13.05
CA ALA A 2 10.56 -3.57 12.22
C ALA A 2 11.06 -4.71 11.29
N TYR A 3 12.37 -4.76 11.00
CA TYR A 3 12.98 -5.76 10.13
C TYR A 3 12.88 -7.20 10.65
N ALA A 4 12.93 -7.42 11.96
CA ALA A 4 12.88 -8.77 12.53
C ALA A 4 11.58 -9.51 12.17
N LYS A 5 10.46 -8.79 12.12
CA LYS A 5 9.15 -9.41 11.98
C LYS A 5 8.88 -9.97 10.59
N ILE A 6 9.31 -9.28 9.53
CA ILE A 6 9.16 -9.78 8.15
C ILE A 6 10.05 -11.02 7.94
N VAL A 7 11.25 -11.06 8.53
CA VAL A 7 12.15 -12.23 8.48
C VAL A 7 11.53 -13.41 9.24
N GLU A 8 11.00 -13.17 10.45
CA GLU A 8 10.29 -14.17 11.26
C GLU A 8 9.08 -14.77 10.52
N ASP A 9 8.38 -13.95 9.73
CA ASP A 9 7.23 -14.39 8.94
C ASP A 9 7.61 -15.09 7.63
N ASN A 10 8.87 -14.98 7.18
CA ASN A 10 9.36 -15.53 5.92
C ASN A 10 10.68 -16.33 6.08
N PRO A 11 10.80 -17.24 7.06
CA PRO A 11 12.09 -17.86 7.39
C PRO A 11 12.62 -18.81 6.31
N LEU A 12 11.75 -19.26 5.41
CA LEU A 12 12.10 -20.16 4.29
C LEU A 12 12.49 -19.41 3.02
N VAL A 13 12.29 -18.09 2.99
CA VAL A 13 12.46 -17.29 1.77
C VAL A 13 13.48 -16.17 1.98
N ILE A 14 13.62 -15.63 3.19
CA ILE A 14 14.61 -14.59 3.51
C ILE A 14 15.78 -15.23 4.25
N GLU A 15 16.82 -15.59 3.52
CA GLU A 15 18.10 -16.03 4.11
C GLU A 15 18.93 -14.82 4.59
N ASN A 16 18.96 -13.75 3.79
CA ASN A 16 19.60 -12.49 4.12
C ASN A 16 18.60 -11.33 3.96
N PRO A 17 18.23 -10.61 5.04
CA PRO A 17 17.27 -9.52 4.99
C PRO A 17 17.72 -8.34 4.12
N ASP A 18 19.03 -8.19 3.89
CA ASP A 18 19.58 -7.14 3.03
C ASP A 18 19.60 -7.56 1.54
N GLN A 19 19.19 -8.79 1.21
CA GLN A 19 19.15 -9.34 -0.14
C GLN A 19 17.77 -9.95 -0.44
N ILE A 20 16.91 -9.14 -1.05
CA ILE A 20 15.60 -9.58 -1.55
C ILE A 20 15.63 -9.58 -3.08
N GLU A 21 15.24 -10.70 -3.69
CA GLU A 21 15.27 -10.89 -5.13
C GLU A 21 13.98 -10.46 -5.82
N ALA A 22 14.08 -10.03 -7.08
CA ALA A 22 12.91 -9.71 -7.88
C ALA A 22 12.05 -10.97 -8.09
N GLY A 23 10.75 -10.86 -7.82
CA GLY A 23 9.80 -11.99 -7.91
C GLY A 23 9.69 -12.82 -6.64
N GLN A 24 10.54 -12.58 -5.63
CA GLN A 24 10.41 -13.18 -4.30
C GLN A 24 9.09 -12.76 -3.65
N LYS A 25 8.30 -13.75 -3.22
CA LYS A 25 7.01 -13.52 -2.54
C LYS A 25 7.23 -13.50 -1.04
N LEU A 26 6.88 -12.39 -0.40
CA LEU A 26 6.98 -12.22 1.04
C LEU A 26 5.59 -12.10 1.65
N LEU A 27 5.38 -12.81 2.76
CA LEU A 27 4.27 -12.61 3.66
C LEU A 27 4.47 -11.31 4.44
N ILE A 28 3.57 -10.35 4.24
CA ILE A 28 3.52 -9.12 5.03
C ILE A 28 2.32 -9.21 5.96
N ARG A 29 2.56 -9.33 7.27
CA ARG A 29 1.49 -9.24 8.27
C ARG A 29 1.09 -7.80 8.51
N ILE A 30 -0.02 -7.42 7.89
CA ILE A 30 -0.72 -6.17 8.15
C ILE A 30 -1.81 -6.45 9.17
N ALA A 31 -1.83 -5.69 10.26
CA ALA A 31 -2.91 -5.81 11.23
C ALA A 31 -4.23 -5.43 10.54
N LYS A 32 -5.24 -6.28 10.67
CA LYS A 32 -6.53 -6.08 10.04
C LYS A 32 -7.11 -4.72 10.43
N GLY A 33 -7.55 -3.96 9.43
CA GLY A 33 -8.10 -2.63 9.64
C GLY A 33 -7.05 -1.53 9.88
N MET A 34 -5.75 -1.81 9.72
CA MET A 34 -4.73 -0.77 9.69
C MET A 34 -4.46 -0.31 8.26
N PRO A 35 -4.34 1.00 8.01
CA PRO A 35 -4.00 1.51 6.69
C PRO A 35 -2.51 1.30 6.42
N VAL A 36 -2.20 1.07 5.15
CA VAL A 36 -0.86 1.26 4.59
C VAL A 36 -0.74 2.72 4.16
N SER A 37 0.35 3.38 4.57
CA SER A 37 0.67 4.72 4.07
C SER A 37 1.31 4.64 2.69
N TYR A 38 0.78 5.40 1.75
CA TYR A 38 1.29 5.49 0.39
C TYR A 38 1.58 6.92 0.00
N THR A 39 2.80 7.20 -0.47
CA THR A 39 3.16 8.52 -1.00
C THR A 39 2.90 8.54 -2.50
N VAL A 40 2.02 9.44 -2.93
CA VAL A 40 1.66 9.66 -4.34
C VAL A 40 2.89 10.03 -5.15
N LYS A 41 3.07 9.39 -6.29
CA LYS A 41 4.14 9.69 -7.24
C LYS A 41 3.64 10.57 -8.39
N GLU A 42 4.58 11.16 -9.13
CA GLU A 42 4.27 11.96 -10.31
C GLU A 42 3.48 11.15 -11.35
N GLY A 43 2.39 11.74 -11.86
CA GLY A 43 1.53 11.15 -12.89
C GLY A 43 0.56 10.07 -12.39
N GLU A 44 0.46 9.82 -11.08
CA GLU A 44 -0.52 8.91 -10.50
C GLU A 44 -1.90 9.56 -10.31
N SER A 45 -2.94 8.73 -10.38
CA SER A 45 -4.32 9.09 -10.03
C SER A 45 -4.85 8.10 -9.00
N LEU A 46 -5.92 8.46 -8.28
CA LEU A 46 -6.53 7.54 -7.30
C LEU A 46 -6.93 6.20 -7.94
N SER A 47 -7.42 6.19 -9.18
CA SER A 47 -7.78 4.95 -9.88
C SER A 47 -6.56 4.08 -10.22
N LYS A 48 -5.42 4.67 -10.60
CA LYS A 48 -4.17 3.92 -10.82
C LYS A 48 -3.65 3.30 -9.52
N ILE A 49 -3.69 4.06 -8.44
CA ILE A 49 -3.30 3.61 -7.11
C ILE A 49 -4.24 2.49 -6.65
N SER A 50 -5.55 2.69 -6.80
CA SER A 50 -6.58 1.69 -6.49
C SER A 50 -6.35 0.38 -7.22
N ASN A 51 -6.09 0.44 -8.54
CA ASN A 51 -5.80 -0.76 -9.33
C ASN A 51 -4.53 -1.48 -8.83
N ARG A 52 -3.52 -0.75 -8.36
CA ARG A 52 -2.28 -1.34 -7.83
C ARG A 52 -2.50 -2.08 -6.51
N PHE A 53 -3.30 -1.51 -5.60
CA PHE A 53 -3.50 -2.06 -4.26
C PHE A 53 -4.64 -3.08 -4.18
N TYR A 54 -5.69 -2.91 -4.98
CA TYR A 54 -6.88 -3.74 -4.94
C TYR A 54 -7.08 -4.62 -6.18
N GLY A 55 -6.37 -4.34 -7.27
CA GLY A 55 -6.66 -4.94 -8.58
C GLY A 55 -7.92 -4.37 -9.24
N ASP A 56 -8.52 -3.32 -8.66
CA ASP A 56 -9.75 -2.70 -9.16
C ASP A 56 -9.61 -1.17 -9.15
N PRO A 57 -9.61 -0.49 -10.32
CA PRO A 57 -9.56 0.96 -10.38
C PRO A 57 -10.81 1.65 -9.81
N MET A 58 -11.95 0.96 -9.71
CA MET A 58 -13.21 1.52 -9.21
C MET A 58 -13.25 1.69 -7.68
N LYS A 59 -12.37 0.98 -6.95
CA LYS A 59 -12.18 1.17 -5.50
C LYS A 59 -11.45 2.48 -5.12
N PHE A 60 -11.21 3.38 -6.08
CA PHE A 60 -10.66 4.70 -5.80
C PHE A 60 -11.53 5.50 -4.82
N LYS A 61 -12.85 5.24 -4.81
CA LYS A 61 -13.80 5.84 -3.87
C LYS A 61 -13.48 5.48 -2.43
N ASP A 62 -13.02 4.26 -2.16
CA ASP A 62 -12.65 3.81 -0.82
C ASP A 62 -11.40 4.55 -0.32
N ILE A 63 -10.42 4.77 -1.22
CA ILE A 63 -9.25 5.60 -0.91
C ILE A 63 -9.66 7.04 -0.64
N PHE A 64 -10.55 7.61 -1.46
CA PHE A 64 -11.05 8.97 -1.25
C PHE A 64 -11.75 9.11 0.10
N LEU A 65 -12.68 8.20 0.43
CA LEU A 65 -13.40 8.18 1.71
C LEU A 65 -12.45 8.10 2.91
N ALA A 66 -11.39 7.29 2.81
CA ALA A 66 -10.39 7.14 3.87
C ALA A 66 -9.50 8.38 4.08
N ASN A 67 -9.49 9.32 3.12
CA ASN A 67 -8.58 10.48 3.10
C ASN A 67 -9.32 11.82 2.93
N GLN A 68 -10.62 11.89 3.22
CA GLN A 68 -11.40 13.13 3.12
C GLN A 68 -10.89 14.26 4.03
N ASP A 69 -10.07 13.93 5.02
CA ASP A 69 -9.35 14.89 5.85
C ASP A 69 -8.24 15.64 5.08
N THR A 70 -7.80 15.12 3.93
CA THR A 70 -6.68 15.65 3.15
C THR A 70 -6.93 15.77 1.64
N ILE A 71 -7.99 15.12 1.13
CA ILE A 71 -8.42 15.18 -0.26
C ILE A 71 -9.81 15.82 -0.31
N GLU A 72 -9.90 17.01 -0.91
CA GLU A 72 -11.18 17.68 -1.13
C GLU A 72 -11.85 17.20 -2.43
N ASP A 73 -11.05 17.00 -3.47
CA ASP A 73 -11.49 16.53 -4.79
C ASP A 73 -10.76 15.22 -5.15
N PRO A 74 -11.47 14.10 -5.40
CA PRO A 74 -10.85 12.83 -5.73
C PRO A 74 -10.01 12.86 -7.03
N ASP A 75 -10.25 13.81 -7.93
CA ASP A 75 -9.48 13.96 -9.16
C ASP A 75 -8.20 14.79 -8.95
N ILE A 76 -8.03 15.41 -7.78
CA ILE A 76 -6.88 16.27 -7.45
C ILE A 76 -6.07 15.66 -6.31
N ILE A 77 -5.03 14.91 -6.68
CA ILE A 77 -3.96 14.47 -5.77
C ILE A 77 -2.60 14.98 -6.26
N ARG A 78 -1.67 15.22 -5.33
CA ARG A 78 -0.35 15.78 -5.66
C ARG A 78 0.79 14.82 -5.35
N PRO A 79 1.88 14.82 -6.15
CA PRO A 79 3.08 14.08 -5.80
C PRO A 79 3.58 14.47 -4.40
N GLY A 80 4.01 13.49 -3.62
CA GLY A 80 4.41 13.68 -2.22
C GLY A 80 3.26 13.65 -1.21
N GLN A 81 2.01 13.68 -1.64
CA GLN A 81 0.86 13.53 -0.74
C GLN A 81 0.82 12.10 -0.16
N VAL A 82 0.56 11.97 1.14
CA VAL A 82 0.47 10.66 1.81
C VAL A 82 -0.99 10.26 1.95
N LEU A 83 -1.33 9.09 1.42
CA LEU A 83 -2.65 8.47 1.46
C LEU A 83 -2.68 7.30 2.43
N LYS A 84 -3.78 7.17 3.16
CA LYS A 84 -4.15 5.99 3.94
C LYS A 84 -4.87 5.01 3.00
N ILE A 85 -4.32 3.81 2.84
CA ILE A 85 -4.88 2.75 1.99
C ILE A 85 -5.22 1.55 2.87
N PHE A 86 -6.51 1.28 3.04
CA PHE A 86 -6.97 0.12 3.79
C PHE A 86 -7.06 -1.08 2.86
N LEU A 87 -6.24 -2.10 3.10
CA LEU A 87 -6.26 -3.31 2.29
C LEU A 87 -7.45 -4.18 2.72
N THR A 88 -8.34 -4.45 1.77
CA THR A 88 -9.45 -5.38 1.94
C THR A 88 -9.02 -6.76 1.48
N GLU A 89 -9.40 -7.81 2.19
CA GLU A 89 -9.31 -9.18 1.64
C GLU A 89 -10.19 -9.23 0.39
N ASN A 90 -9.62 -9.67 -0.74
CA ASN A 90 -10.34 -9.91 -1.99
C ASN A 90 -11.04 -11.27 -1.97
#